data_AF-A0A536AMJ0-F1
#
_entry.id   AF-A0A536AMJ0-F1
#
_cell.length_a   1.000
_cell.length_b   1.000
_cell.length_c   1.000
_cell.angle_alpha   90.00
_cell.angle_beta   90.00
_cell.angle_gamma   90.00
#
_symmetry.space_group_name_H-M   'P 1'
#
loop_
_entity.id
_entity.type
_entity.pdbx_description
1 polymer ?
#
loop_
_entity_poly.entity_id
_entity_poly.type
_entity_poly.pdbx_seq_one_letter_code
_entity_poly.pdbx_strand_id
1 'polypeptide(L)'
;MSFPAALFPDTTRLTPGNTLAVGGCDLVALAAQHGTPLYVYDEATIRARASSFRGAVAAYPGSASVCYAAKAYCAPWLLRLLAELGLGLDVVSGGELRAAARADFPRDRIFLHGNNKSEDELLAASAEGVRRVVVDNLDEIALLARVAAKRDARTAVLLRVGPSVDAHTHAHLLTGAEDTKFGLDIASGAAEAGVRAILARPK
;
A
#
# COMPACT_ATOMS: atom_id res chain seq x y z
N MET A 1 34.59 -0.06 -17.04
CA MET A 1 34.04 -0.80 -15.88
C MET A 1 32.60 -1.18 -16.20
N SER A 2 32.23 -2.44 -16.00
CA SER A 2 30.82 -2.88 -16.08
C SER A 2 30.27 -2.93 -14.65
N PHE A 3 29.16 -2.25 -14.39
CA PHE A 3 28.43 -2.35 -13.12
C PHE A 3 27.15 -3.15 -13.34
N PRO A 4 26.59 -3.83 -12.31
CA PRO A 4 25.41 -4.67 -12.47
C PRO A 4 24.15 -3.81 -12.65
N ALA A 5 23.89 -3.36 -13.87
CA ALA A 5 22.83 -2.40 -14.20
C ALA A 5 21.45 -2.79 -13.66
N ALA A 6 21.15 -4.09 -13.58
CA ALA A 6 19.88 -4.61 -13.07
C ALA A 6 19.62 -4.30 -11.57
N LEU A 7 20.65 -3.94 -10.80
CA LEU A 7 20.52 -3.59 -9.39
C LEU A 7 20.29 -2.08 -9.16
N PHE A 8 20.49 -1.26 -10.19
CA PHE A 8 20.41 0.19 -10.10
C PHE A 8 19.11 0.72 -10.71
N PRO A 9 18.74 1.99 -10.43
CA PRO A 9 17.67 2.66 -11.17
C PRO A 9 17.87 2.57 -12.69
N ASP A 10 16.77 2.47 -13.43
CA ASP A 10 16.74 2.20 -14.88
C ASP A 10 17.55 3.22 -15.69
N THR A 11 17.67 4.46 -15.22
CA THR A 11 18.39 5.55 -15.92
C THR A 11 19.87 5.70 -15.51
N THR A 12 20.38 4.76 -14.72
CA THR A 12 21.76 4.80 -14.20
C THR A 12 22.77 4.64 -15.33
N ARG A 13 23.75 5.53 -15.39
CA ARG A 13 24.82 5.50 -16.40
C ARG A 13 26.13 6.03 -15.84
N LEU A 14 27.25 5.65 -16.46
CA LEU A 14 28.53 6.30 -16.24
C LEU A 14 28.60 7.61 -17.03
N THR A 15 29.11 8.65 -16.41
CA THR A 15 29.44 9.91 -17.08
C THR A 15 30.80 9.79 -17.79
N PRO A 16 31.15 10.73 -18.71
CA PRO A 16 32.50 10.81 -19.27
C PRO A 16 33.61 10.97 -18.22
N GLY A 17 33.28 11.52 -17.04
CA GLY A 17 34.18 11.68 -15.90
C GLY A 17 34.30 10.44 -15.01
N ASN A 18 33.74 9.30 -15.43
CA ASN A 18 33.74 8.03 -14.68
C ASN A 18 33.04 8.12 -13.30
N THR A 19 32.03 9.00 -13.19
CA THR A 19 31.10 9.07 -12.06
C THR A 19 29.76 8.42 -12.44
N LEU A 20 28.91 8.11 -11.46
CA LEU A 20 27.55 7.64 -11.71
C LEU A 20 26.59 8.82 -11.85
N ALA A 21 25.67 8.71 -12.80
CA ALA A 21 24.53 9.60 -12.95
C ALA A 21 23.21 8.82 -12.96
N VAL A 22 22.18 9.39 -12.33
CA VAL A 22 20.82 8.85 -12.26
C VAL A 22 19.85 9.95 -12.69
N GLY A 23 18.88 9.64 -13.54
CA GLY A 23 17.86 10.58 -13.99
C GLY A 23 18.40 11.78 -14.79
N GLY A 24 19.66 11.74 -15.22
CA GLY A 24 20.31 12.92 -15.80
C GLY A 24 21.39 13.53 -14.92
N CYS A 25 21.32 13.31 -13.60
CA CYS A 25 22.06 14.03 -12.57
C CYS A 25 23.31 13.26 -12.11
N ASP A 26 24.47 13.92 -12.08
CA ASP A 26 25.70 13.36 -11.50
C ASP A 26 25.57 13.23 -9.98
N LEU A 27 25.80 12.02 -9.45
CA LEU A 27 25.65 11.73 -8.03
C LEU A 27 26.69 12.44 -7.15
N VAL A 28 27.88 12.73 -7.67
CA VAL A 28 28.92 13.51 -6.94
C VAL A 28 28.47 14.96 -6.81
N ALA A 29 27.91 15.53 -7.88
CA ALA A 29 27.36 16.88 -7.84
C ALA A 29 26.18 16.98 -6.85
N LEU A 30 25.28 16.00 -6.87
CA LEU A 30 24.16 15.94 -5.90
C LEU A 30 24.65 15.82 -4.46
N ALA A 31 25.67 15.00 -4.19
CA ALA A 31 26.25 14.85 -2.86
C ALA A 31 26.92 16.16 -2.38
N ALA A 32 27.61 16.88 -3.27
CA ALA A 32 28.19 18.18 -2.94
C ALA A 32 27.10 19.25 -2.65
N GLN A 33 26.00 19.22 -3.39
CA GLN A 33 24.91 20.19 -3.24
C GLN A 33 24.03 19.93 -2.01
N HIS A 34 23.70 18.67 -1.72
CA HIS A 34 22.71 18.29 -0.71
C HIS A 34 23.31 17.65 0.54
N GLY A 35 24.62 17.39 0.55
CA GLY A 35 25.31 16.66 1.62
C GLY A 35 25.05 15.16 1.59
N THR A 36 25.61 14.44 2.56
CA THR A 36 25.43 12.99 2.73
C THR A 36 25.13 12.63 4.19
N PRO A 37 24.36 11.55 4.46
CA PRO A 37 23.77 10.59 3.51
C PRO A 37 22.61 11.18 2.68
N LEU A 38 22.50 10.79 1.41
CA LEU A 38 21.50 11.27 0.46
C LEU A 38 20.75 10.10 -0.20
N TYR A 39 19.42 10.14 -0.16
CA TYR A 39 18.56 9.24 -0.92
C TYR A 39 18.13 9.89 -2.22
N VAL A 40 18.50 9.29 -3.35
CA VAL A 40 18.13 9.75 -4.70
C VAL A 40 17.13 8.78 -5.28
N TYR A 41 15.94 9.28 -5.62
CA TYR A 41 14.88 8.51 -6.26
C TYR A 41 14.82 8.85 -7.74
N ASP A 42 14.87 7.84 -8.60
CA ASP A 42 14.69 8.01 -10.04
C ASP A 42 13.20 7.92 -10.40
N GLU A 43 12.61 9.07 -10.74
CA GLU A 43 11.21 9.15 -11.15
C GLU A 43 10.92 8.28 -12.38
N ALA A 44 11.84 8.20 -13.35
CA ALA A 44 11.63 7.40 -14.56
C ALA A 44 11.49 5.92 -14.21
N THR A 45 12.30 5.42 -13.27
CA THR A 45 12.19 4.06 -12.74
C THR A 45 10.84 3.84 -12.07
N ILE A 46 10.38 4.78 -11.22
CA ILE A 46 9.08 4.68 -10.53
C ILE A 46 7.93 4.61 -11.55
N ARG A 47 7.94 5.49 -12.56
CA ARG A 47 6.93 5.51 -13.64
C ARG A 47 6.95 4.23 -14.46
N ALA A 48 8.13 3.70 -14.77
CA ALA A 48 8.29 2.44 -15.50
C ALA A 48 7.74 1.26 -14.72
N ARG A 49 8.03 1.15 -13.42
CA ARG A 49 7.49 0.09 -12.56
C ARG A 49 5.97 0.18 -12.43
N ALA A 50 5.43 1.37 -12.19
CA ALA A 50 3.98 1.60 -12.13
C ALA A 50 3.29 1.17 -13.44
N SER A 51 3.86 1.54 -14.59
CA SER A 51 3.33 1.17 -15.90
C SER A 51 3.38 -0.33 -16.15
N SER A 52 4.47 -0.99 -15.77
CA SER A 52 4.63 -2.44 -15.88
C SER A 52 3.56 -3.20 -15.09
N PHE A 53 3.36 -2.86 -13.80
CA PHE A 53 2.32 -3.50 -13.00
C PHE A 53 0.91 -3.26 -13.55
N ARG A 54 0.63 -2.02 -14.00
CA ARG A 54 -0.67 -1.69 -14.61
C ARG A 54 -0.90 -2.47 -15.91
N GLY A 55 0.11 -2.59 -16.75
CA GLY A 55 0.05 -3.39 -17.98
C GLY A 55 -0.19 -4.87 -17.69
N ALA A 56 0.49 -5.43 -16.70
CA ALA A 56 0.32 -6.82 -16.30
C ALA A 56 -1.11 -7.13 -15.82
N VAL A 57 -1.69 -6.28 -14.97
CA VAL A 57 -3.06 -6.49 -14.48
C VAL A 57 -4.12 -6.15 -15.52
N ALA A 58 -3.82 -5.33 -16.52
CA ALA A 58 -4.76 -5.03 -17.61
C ALA A 58 -5.04 -6.26 -18.50
N ALA A 59 -4.15 -7.26 -18.50
CA ALA A 59 -4.39 -8.54 -19.18
C ALA A 59 -5.32 -9.47 -18.40
N TYR A 60 -5.68 -9.15 -17.15
CA TYR A 60 -6.63 -9.95 -16.37
C TYR A 60 -8.06 -9.71 -16.89
N PRO A 61 -8.85 -10.77 -17.16
CA PRO A 61 -10.21 -10.62 -17.71
C PRO A 61 -11.22 -9.99 -16.74
N GLY A 62 -10.89 -9.92 -15.44
CA GLY A 62 -11.73 -9.31 -14.42
C GLY A 62 -11.30 -7.89 -14.06
N SER A 63 -12.00 -7.29 -13.09
CA SER A 63 -11.61 -6.00 -12.52
C SER A 63 -10.36 -6.16 -11.64
N ALA A 64 -9.27 -5.49 -12.01
CA ALA A 64 -8.06 -5.42 -11.20
C ALA A 64 -7.59 -3.97 -11.04
N SER A 65 -6.93 -3.70 -9.91
CA SER A 65 -6.27 -2.42 -9.65
C SER A 65 -4.94 -2.67 -8.96
N VAL A 66 -3.93 -1.87 -9.29
CA VAL A 66 -2.63 -1.91 -8.63
C VAL A 66 -2.66 -0.93 -7.47
N CYS A 67 -2.42 -1.41 -6.24
CA CYS A 67 -2.27 -0.58 -5.06
C CYS A 67 -0.80 -0.51 -4.65
N TYR A 68 -0.29 0.70 -4.39
CA TYR A 68 1.01 0.88 -3.76
C TYR A 68 0.89 0.72 -2.24
N ALA A 69 1.80 -0.04 -1.62
CA ALA A 69 1.83 -0.20 -0.17
C ALA A 69 2.62 0.94 0.48
N ALA A 70 1.94 1.88 1.14
CA ALA A 70 2.53 3.07 1.74
C ALA A 70 3.64 2.78 2.76
N LYS A 71 3.58 1.62 3.44
CA LYS A 71 4.60 1.13 4.36
C LYS A 71 6.00 1.00 3.75
N ALA A 72 6.12 0.94 2.41
CA ALA A 72 7.41 0.89 1.74
C ALA A 72 8.12 2.26 1.78
N TYR A 73 7.41 3.33 1.45
CA TYR A 73 7.84 4.72 1.60
C TYR A 73 6.64 5.66 1.43
N CYS A 74 6.35 6.48 2.45
CA CYS A 74 5.16 7.33 2.46
C CYS A 74 5.56 8.82 2.50
N ALA A 75 5.74 9.43 1.33
CA ALA A 75 6.06 10.86 1.21
C ALA A 75 5.07 11.56 0.26
N PRO A 76 4.62 12.80 0.57
CA PRO A 76 3.60 13.48 -0.24
C PRO A 76 3.94 13.62 -1.72
N TRP A 77 5.21 13.82 -2.07
CA TRP A 77 5.66 13.90 -3.47
C TRP A 77 5.43 12.58 -4.22
N LEU A 78 5.74 11.45 -3.59
CA LEU A 78 5.55 10.13 -4.19
C LEU A 78 4.07 9.82 -4.32
N LEU A 79 3.28 10.13 -3.29
CA LEU A 79 1.85 9.86 -3.31
C LEU A 79 1.15 10.65 -4.44
N ARG A 80 1.53 11.92 -4.68
CA ARG A 80 1.05 12.69 -5.84
C ARG A 80 1.40 12.01 -7.16
N LEU A 81 2.66 11.64 -7.33
CA LEU A 81 3.13 10.91 -8.52
C LEU A 81 2.34 9.61 -8.75
N LEU A 82 2.11 8.81 -7.70
CA LEU A 82 1.35 7.56 -7.80
C LEU A 82 -0.13 7.81 -8.15
N ALA A 83 -0.72 8.89 -7.63
CA ALA A 83 -2.09 9.30 -7.96
C ALA A 83 -2.23 9.70 -9.44
N GLU A 84 -1.27 10.48 -9.96
CA GLU A 84 -1.15 10.85 -11.38
C GLU A 84 -1.04 9.61 -12.29
N LEU A 85 -0.28 8.61 -11.84
CA LEU A 85 -0.09 7.35 -12.56
C LEU A 85 -1.32 6.41 -12.50
N GLY A 86 -2.34 6.78 -11.73
CA GLY A 86 -3.61 6.05 -11.63
C GLY A 86 -3.57 4.84 -10.70
N LEU A 87 -2.63 4.78 -9.76
CA LEU A 87 -2.54 3.68 -8.79
C LEU A 87 -3.53 3.88 -7.64
N GLY A 88 -3.88 2.78 -6.98
CA GLY A 88 -4.47 2.77 -5.64
C GLY A 88 -3.40 2.89 -4.55
N LEU A 89 -3.84 3.07 -3.31
CA LEU A 89 -2.97 3.23 -2.16
C LEU A 89 -3.45 2.37 -0.99
N ASP A 90 -2.60 1.49 -0.51
CA ASP A 90 -2.78 0.77 0.74
C ASP A 90 -2.07 1.55 1.86
N VAL A 91 -2.85 2.07 2.81
CA VAL A 91 -2.35 2.70 4.03
C VAL A 91 -2.60 1.77 5.23
N VAL A 92 -1.71 1.75 6.21
CA VAL A 92 -1.77 0.87 7.38
C VAL A 92 -1.97 1.62 8.70
N SER A 93 -1.99 2.96 8.68
CA SER A 93 -2.14 3.79 9.88
C SER A 93 -2.74 5.16 9.59
N GLY A 94 -3.21 5.83 10.65
CA GLY A 94 -3.69 7.21 10.57
C GLY A 94 -2.63 8.22 10.12
N GLY A 95 -1.34 7.95 10.38
CA GLY A 95 -0.23 8.79 9.91
C GLY A 95 -0.12 8.79 8.38
N GLU A 96 -0.22 7.60 7.77
CA GLU A 96 -0.20 7.43 6.33
C GLU A 96 -1.47 7.98 5.67
N LEU A 97 -2.64 7.84 6.32
CA LEU A 97 -3.88 8.45 5.86
C LEU A 97 -3.75 9.99 5.80
N ARG A 98 -3.13 10.62 6.81
CA ARG A 98 -2.84 12.06 6.80
C ARG A 98 -1.84 12.46 5.70
N ALA A 99 -0.84 11.62 5.42
CA ALA A 99 0.10 11.87 4.33
C ALA A 99 -0.61 11.82 2.96
N ALA A 100 -1.50 10.83 2.76
CA ALA A 100 -2.36 10.73 1.58
C ALA A 100 -3.27 11.95 1.45
N ALA A 101 -3.83 12.44 2.56
CA ALA A 101 -4.64 13.66 2.56
C ALA A 101 -3.85 14.91 2.11
N ARG A 102 -2.63 15.10 2.63
CA ARG A 102 -1.72 16.20 2.22
C ARG A 102 -1.24 16.10 0.77
N ALA A 103 -1.24 14.89 0.22
CA ALA A 103 -0.91 14.64 -1.18
C ALA A 103 -2.12 14.81 -2.11
N ASP A 104 -3.31 15.13 -1.57
CA ASP A 104 -4.57 15.12 -2.30
C ASP A 104 -4.83 13.79 -3.03
N PHE A 105 -4.46 12.68 -2.38
CA PHE A 105 -4.61 11.35 -2.99
C PHE A 105 -6.12 11.01 -3.12
N PRO A 106 -6.59 10.56 -4.29
CA PRO A 106 -8.00 10.24 -4.53
C PRO A 106 -8.55 9.20 -3.54
N ARG A 107 -9.53 9.62 -2.73
CA ARG A 107 -10.04 8.85 -1.58
C ARG A 107 -10.71 7.54 -1.99
N ASP A 108 -11.37 7.56 -3.15
CA ASP A 108 -11.98 6.42 -3.84
C ASP A 108 -10.96 5.37 -4.33
N ARG A 109 -9.66 5.61 -4.12
CA ARG A 109 -8.56 4.69 -4.43
C ARG A 109 -7.74 4.28 -3.20
N ILE A 110 -8.14 4.69 -1.99
CA ILE A 110 -7.43 4.38 -0.74
C ILE A 110 -8.06 3.19 -0.03
N PHE A 111 -7.22 2.26 0.45
CA PHE A 111 -7.61 1.13 1.28
C PHE A 111 -6.92 1.22 2.63
N LEU A 112 -7.68 1.19 3.73
CA LEU A 112 -7.13 1.18 5.08
C LEU A 112 -6.94 -0.27 5.57
N HIS A 113 -5.69 -0.67 5.71
CA HIS A 113 -5.22 -1.91 6.33
C HIS A 113 -4.78 -1.68 7.77
N GLY A 114 -4.41 -2.77 8.46
CA GLY A 114 -3.90 -2.73 9.84
C GLY A 114 -4.56 -3.79 10.71
N ASN A 115 -3.80 -4.51 11.52
CA ASN A 115 -4.33 -5.62 12.32
C ASN A 115 -4.91 -5.19 13.68
N ASN A 116 -4.74 -3.91 14.04
CA ASN A 116 -5.23 -3.35 15.29
C ASN A 116 -5.58 -1.86 15.11
N LYS A 117 -6.55 -1.59 14.24
CA LYS A 117 -6.98 -0.21 13.95
C LYS A 117 -7.68 0.39 15.17
N SER A 118 -7.28 1.60 15.54
CA SER A 118 -7.94 2.35 16.60
C SER A 118 -9.28 2.92 16.14
N GLU A 119 -10.15 3.27 17.09
CA GLU A 119 -11.41 3.95 16.79
C GLU A 119 -11.19 5.28 16.03
N ASP A 120 -10.16 6.03 16.42
CA ASP A 120 -9.80 7.30 15.77
C ASP A 120 -9.39 7.12 14.30
N GLU A 121 -8.65 6.06 13.98
CA GLU A 121 -8.28 5.74 12.61
C GLU A 121 -9.49 5.37 11.75
N LEU A 122 -10.43 4.60 12.31
CA LEU A 122 -11.66 4.24 11.63
C LEU A 122 -12.60 5.44 11.44
N LEU A 123 -12.70 6.31 12.45
CA LEU A 123 -13.43 7.57 12.34
C LEU A 123 -12.84 8.48 11.27
N ALA A 124 -11.51 8.58 11.21
CA ALA A 124 -10.81 9.35 10.18
C ALA A 124 -11.02 8.75 8.78
N ALA A 125 -10.90 7.44 8.62
CA ALA A 125 -11.14 6.76 7.35
C ALA A 125 -12.58 6.95 6.84
N SER A 126 -13.55 6.87 7.75
CA SER A 126 -14.95 7.14 7.44
C SER A 126 -15.19 8.60 7.08
N ALA A 127 -14.54 9.55 7.77
CA ALA A 127 -14.62 10.98 7.44
C ALA A 127 -14.05 11.32 6.07
N GLU A 128 -12.91 10.72 5.74
CA GLU A 128 -12.19 10.94 4.47
C GLU A 128 -12.85 10.20 3.29
N GLY A 129 -13.78 9.27 3.55
CA GLY A 129 -14.45 8.50 2.50
C GLY A 129 -13.48 7.57 1.76
N VAL A 130 -12.60 6.88 2.48
CA VAL A 130 -11.70 5.90 1.84
C VAL A 130 -12.49 4.81 1.12
N ARG A 131 -11.93 4.28 0.04
CA ARG A 131 -12.61 3.28 -0.80
C ARG A 131 -13.10 2.08 0.01
N ARG A 132 -12.21 1.47 0.80
CA ARG A 132 -12.55 0.33 1.67
C ARG A 132 -11.67 0.27 2.91
N VAL A 133 -12.23 -0.23 4.01
CA VAL A 133 -11.46 -0.71 5.17
C VAL A 133 -11.25 -2.22 5.02
N VAL A 134 -10.01 -2.67 5.12
CA VAL A 134 -9.66 -4.09 5.09
C VAL A 134 -9.67 -4.62 6.52
N VAL A 135 -10.78 -5.25 6.91
CA VAL A 135 -11.03 -5.81 8.23
C VAL A 135 -10.11 -6.99 8.49
N ASP A 136 -9.43 -6.98 9.63
CA ASP A 136 -8.41 -7.98 9.96
C ASP A 136 -8.89 -9.00 11.00
N ASN A 137 -9.85 -8.65 11.87
CA ASN A 137 -10.34 -9.52 12.93
C ASN A 137 -11.82 -9.26 13.30
N LEU A 138 -12.40 -10.12 14.16
CA LEU A 138 -13.81 -10.03 14.57
C LEU A 138 -14.11 -8.81 15.46
N ASP A 139 -13.16 -8.39 16.31
CA ASP A 139 -13.34 -7.22 17.19
C ASP A 139 -13.42 -5.92 16.37
N GLU A 140 -12.66 -5.84 15.29
CA GLU A 140 -12.70 -4.71 14.35
C GLU A 140 -14.08 -4.59 13.68
N ILE A 141 -14.76 -5.71 13.37
CA ILE A 141 -16.14 -5.68 12.84
C ILE A 141 -17.08 -5.01 13.85
N ALA A 142 -16.96 -5.36 15.13
CA ALA A 142 -17.77 -4.74 16.18
C ALA A 142 -17.44 -3.25 16.35
N LEU A 143 -16.17 -2.86 16.23
CA LEU A 143 -15.72 -1.48 16.31
C LEU A 143 -16.22 -0.64 15.12
N LEU A 144 -16.07 -1.15 13.90
CA LEU A 144 -16.60 -0.53 12.68
C LEU A 144 -18.09 -0.29 12.76
N ALA A 145 -18.86 -1.25 13.29
CA ALA A 145 -20.30 -1.09 13.50
C ALA A 145 -20.64 0.11 14.41
N ARG A 146 -19.85 0.30 15.49
CA ARG A 146 -20.00 1.46 16.39
C ARG A 146 -19.67 2.76 15.67
N VAL A 147 -18.60 2.78 14.88
CA VAL A 147 -18.17 3.95 14.09
C VAL A 147 -19.21 4.32 13.03
N ALA A 148 -19.73 3.34 12.29
CA ALA A 148 -20.76 3.52 11.28
C ALA A 148 -22.06 4.09 11.89
N ALA A 149 -22.46 3.57 13.06
CA ALA A 149 -23.62 4.09 13.80
C ALA A 149 -23.43 5.55 14.25
N LYS A 150 -22.24 5.92 14.73
CA LYS A 150 -21.92 7.30 15.16
C LYS A 150 -21.98 8.32 14.02
N ARG A 151 -21.65 7.91 12.79
CA ARG A 151 -21.58 8.82 11.62
C ARG A 151 -22.78 8.75 10.69
N ASP A 152 -23.73 7.84 10.96
CA ASP A 152 -24.81 7.47 10.05
C ASP A 152 -24.31 7.21 8.61
N ALA A 153 -23.14 6.58 8.50
CA ALA A 153 -22.43 6.37 7.23
C ALA A 153 -22.24 4.88 6.96
N ARG A 154 -22.33 4.51 5.68
CA ARG A 154 -22.06 3.13 5.24
C ARG A 154 -20.58 2.98 4.91
N THR A 155 -19.91 2.00 5.51
CA THR A 155 -18.48 1.74 5.24
C THR A 155 -18.31 0.50 4.36
N ALA A 156 -17.73 0.67 3.18
CA ALA A 156 -17.37 -0.47 2.34
C ALA A 156 -16.16 -1.19 2.95
N VAL A 157 -16.23 -2.52 3.06
CA VAL A 157 -15.18 -3.33 3.66
C VAL A 157 -14.69 -4.42 2.73
N LEU A 158 -13.45 -4.86 2.95
CA LEU A 158 -12.96 -6.18 2.55
C LEU A 158 -12.65 -6.96 3.84
N LEU A 159 -12.76 -8.27 3.81
CA LEU A 159 -12.29 -9.13 4.89
C LEU A 159 -10.94 -9.73 4.51
N ARG A 160 -9.93 -9.56 5.36
CA ARG A 160 -8.65 -10.24 5.18
C ARG A 160 -8.79 -11.69 5.63
N VAL A 161 -8.42 -12.60 4.74
CA VAL A 161 -8.45 -14.04 4.99
C VAL A 161 -7.03 -14.62 4.98
N GLY A 162 -6.78 -15.56 5.87
CA GLY A 162 -5.60 -16.42 5.86
C GLY A 162 -5.94 -17.70 5.10
N PRO A 163 -5.45 -17.91 3.86
CA PRO A 163 -5.83 -19.07 3.07
C PRO A 163 -5.01 -20.33 3.37
N SER A 164 -4.11 -20.28 4.37
CA SER A 164 -3.16 -21.36 4.70
C SER A 164 -2.37 -21.86 3.48
N VAL A 165 -2.06 -20.94 2.55
CA VAL A 165 -1.25 -21.24 1.36
C VAL A 165 0.21 -20.95 1.68
N ASP A 166 1.04 -21.99 1.62
CA ASP A 166 2.49 -21.89 1.73
C ASP A 166 3.08 -21.32 0.43
N ALA A 167 3.39 -20.01 0.45
CA ALA A 167 4.22 -19.43 -0.59
C ALA A 167 5.67 -19.81 -0.31
N HIS A 168 6.17 -20.87 -0.95
CA HIS A 168 7.53 -21.41 -0.80
C HIS A 168 8.64 -20.35 -0.93
N THR A 169 8.90 -19.62 0.16
CA THR A 169 9.96 -18.65 0.36
C THR A 169 10.29 -18.62 1.85
N HIS A 170 11.54 -18.24 2.19
CA HIS A 170 12.11 -18.35 3.54
C HIS A 170 11.13 -18.03 4.68
N ALA A 171 11.15 -18.85 5.74
CA ALA A 171 10.18 -18.89 6.83
C ALA A 171 9.84 -17.54 7.52
N HIS A 172 10.73 -16.54 7.42
CA HIS A 172 10.51 -15.19 7.96
C HIS A 172 9.66 -14.25 7.08
N LEU A 173 9.31 -14.66 5.86
CA LEU A 173 8.48 -13.89 4.92
C LEU A 173 7.03 -14.39 4.83
N LEU A 174 6.67 -15.40 5.63
CA LEU A 174 5.34 -16.01 5.66
C LEU A 174 4.36 -15.16 6.47
N THR A 175 3.49 -14.40 5.79
CA THR A 175 2.43 -13.60 6.43
C THR A 175 1.03 -14.23 6.29
N GLY A 176 0.94 -15.52 5.96
CA GLY A 176 -0.32 -16.24 5.71
C GLY A 176 -0.38 -17.70 6.18
N ALA A 177 0.59 -18.13 6.99
CA ALA A 177 0.53 -19.43 7.68
C ALA A 177 -0.52 -19.43 8.81
N GLU A 178 -0.90 -20.61 9.30
CA GLU A 178 -1.93 -20.83 10.33
C GLU A 178 -1.68 -20.08 11.66
N ASP A 179 -0.45 -19.61 11.91
CA ASP A 179 -0.07 -18.86 13.12
C ASP A 179 0.41 -17.44 12.80
N THR A 180 -0.39 -16.69 12.02
CA THR A 180 -0.12 -15.25 11.82
C THR A 180 -1.16 -14.38 12.52
N LYS A 181 -0.70 -13.23 13.03
CA LYS A 181 -1.55 -12.20 13.66
C LYS A 181 -2.51 -11.47 12.68
N PHE A 182 -2.69 -12.00 11.48
CA PHE A 182 -3.24 -11.28 10.35
C PHE A 182 -4.40 -12.03 9.70
N GLY A 183 -5.57 -11.39 9.68
CA GLY A 183 -6.75 -11.91 9.00
C GLY A 183 -7.42 -13.08 9.74
N LEU A 184 -8.51 -13.55 9.16
CA LEU A 184 -9.27 -14.69 9.67
C LEU A 184 -8.97 -15.93 8.84
N ASP A 185 -8.64 -17.02 9.53
CA ASP A 185 -8.34 -18.29 8.88
C ASP A 185 -9.58 -18.90 8.21
N ILE A 186 -9.38 -19.47 7.01
CA ILE A 186 -10.43 -20.12 6.24
C ILE A 186 -10.73 -21.52 6.80
N ALA A 187 -9.71 -22.29 7.17
CA ALA A 187 -9.85 -23.70 7.52
C ALA A 187 -10.65 -23.91 8.83
N SER A 188 -10.45 -23.04 9.81
CA SER A 188 -11.16 -23.00 11.09
C SER A 188 -12.59 -22.47 11.00
N GLY A 189 -13.00 -21.92 9.84
CA GLY A 189 -14.30 -21.27 9.67
C GLY A 189 -14.37 -19.84 10.23
N ALA A 190 -13.27 -19.29 10.76
CA ALA A 190 -13.22 -17.92 11.27
C ALA A 190 -13.56 -16.88 10.19
N ALA A 191 -13.06 -17.07 8.97
CA ALA A 191 -13.39 -16.21 7.82
C ALA A 191 -14.90 -16.22 7.52
N GLU A 192 -15.54 -17.39 7.55
CA GLU A 192 -16.98 -17.53 7.31
C GLU A 192 -17.81 -16.83 8.40
N ALA A 193 -17.38 -16.96 9.67
CA ALA A 193 -17.97 -16.22 10.78
C ALA A 193 -17.84 -14.70 10.61
N GLY A 194 -16.68 -14.22 10.14
CA GLY A 194 -16.45 -12.82 9.81
C GLY A 194 -17.38 -12.30 8.72
N VAL A 195 -17.56 -13.06 7.63
CA VAL A 195 -18.51 -12.73 6.56
C VAL A 195 -19.94 -12.62 7.10
N ARG A 196 -20.40 -13.61 7.89
CA ARG A 196 -21.73 -13.57 8.51
C ARG A 196 -21.91 -12.35 9.42
N ALA A 197 -20.89 -12.02 10.23
CA ALA A 197 -20.93 -10.88 11.13
C ALA A 197 -21.01 -9.53 10.38
N ILE A 198 -20.32 -9.39 9.25
CA ILE A 198 -20.40 -8.21 8.39
C ILE A 198 -21.79 -8.12 7.72
N LEU A 199 -22.29 -9.22 7.14
CA LEU A 199 -23.60 -9.21 6.45
C LEU A 199 -24.79 -8.94 7.39
N ALA A 200 -24.68 -9.30 8.67
CA ALA A 200 -25.66 -8.94 9.69
C ALA A 200 -25.70 -7.43 10.01
N ARG A 201 -24.76 -6.63 9.48
CA ARG A 201 -24.60 -5.19 9.73
C ARG A 201 -24.54 -4.43 8.41
N PRO A 202 -25.69 -4.00 7.87
CA PRO A 202 -25.76 -3.45 6.50
C PRO A 202 -25.16 -2.03 6.34
N LYS A 203 -24.89 -1.34 7.46
CA LYS A 203 -24.23 -0.03 7.52
C LYS A 203 -22.74 -0.19 7.78
#